data_AF-A0A0C1H934-F1
#
_entry.id   AF-A0A0C1H934-F1
#
_cell.length_a   1.000
_cell.length_b   1.000
_cell.length_c   1.000
_cell.angle_alpha   90.00
_cell.angle_beta   90.00
_cell.angle_gamma   90.00
#
_symmetry.space_group_name_H-M   'P 1'
#
loop_
_entity.id
_entity.type
_entity.pdbx_description
1 polymer ?
#
loop_
_entity_poly.entity_id
_entity_poly.type
_entity_poly.pdbx_seq_one_letter_code
_entity_poly.pdbx_strand_id
1 'polypeptide(L)'
;MNSKKIKKLIYFSLGWLSLINSVNSDIISLEQKKSFYRFPKKNPKPPGDTPLSHDGFVRLFLSPFFISPHHPTAVFLKSFEKQFMEGICQPDLLTTYGFEILKDHYLRTVVKHPAIPGYIFKIACQGHIPHETHYNEWTMRITGSQTIEASIKAFSFEDIFSVPKKWLYPLPKSNSLNETWYILIAEDMYPLFDKENVKQWKQMDASTLDKIFKMVCHLKLWDTHFQNLVFTETGKLAFVDTKHWGTYKPLFASNEWLWNRIYPALNTEMQAYWLSLWGINFSD
;
A
#
# COMPACT_ATOMS: atom_id res chain seq x y z
N MET A 1 -16.11 14.19 -42.45
CA MET A 1 -15.31 13.94 -41.23
C MET A 1 -13.95 14.63 -41.38
N ASN A 2 -13.57 15.56 -40.49
CA ASN A 2 -12.44 16.48 -40.70
C ASN A 2 -11.08 15.77 -40.49
N SER A 3 -10.14 15.88 -41.44
CA SER A 3 -8.86 15.15 -41.45
C SER A 3 -7.96 15.44 -40.24
N LYS A 4 -8.15 16.58 -39.57
CA LYS A 4 -7.50 16.89 -38.28
C LYS A 4 -7.95 16.00 -37.12
N LYS A 5 -9.23 15.56 -37.10
CA LYS A 5 -9.75 14.63 -36.08
C LYS A 5 -9.17 13.21 -36.25
N ILE A 6 -8.98 12.77 -37.49
CA ILE A 6 -8.42 11.45 -37.81
C ILE A 6 -6.94 11.37 -37.44
N LYS A 7 -6.15 12.43 -37.73
CA LYS A 7 -4.74 12.48 -37.31
C LYS A 7 -4.57 12.44 -35.78
N LYS A 8 -5.42 13.17 -35.03
CA LYS A 8 -5.40 13.13 -33.56
C LYS A 8 -5.72 11.73 -32.99
N LEU A 9 -6.66 11.01 -33.61
CA LEU A 9 -7.06 9.66 -33.21
C LEU A 9 -5.96 8.61 -33.46
N ILE A 10 -5.21 8.75 -34.57
CA ILE A 10 -4.13 7.83 -34.94
C ILE A 10 -2.87 8.04 -34.08
N TYR A 11 -2.53 9.29 -33.74
CA TYR A 11 -1.46 9.56 -32.78
C TYR A 11 -1.83 9.09 -31.36
N PHE A 12 -3.11 9.17 -30.99
CA PHE A 12 -3.63 8.66 -29.73
C PHE A 12 -3.50 7.13 -29.65
N SER A 13 -3.90 6.38 -30.68
CA SER A 13 -3.82 4.91 -30.66
C SER A 13 -2.38 4.38 -30.66
N LEU A 14 -1.46 5.03 -31.37
CA LEU A 14 -0.05 4.60 -31.43
C LEU A 14 0.72 4.90 -30.13
N GLY A 15 0.48 6.05 -29.49
CA GLY A 15 1.05 6.38 -28.18
C GLY A 15 0.52 5.47 -27.07
N TRP A 16 -0.78 5.13 -27.13
CA TRP A 16 -1.42 4.22 -26.18
C TRP A 16 -0.94 2.77 -26.35
N LEU A 17 -0.77 2.29 -27.59
CA LEU A 17 -0.19 0.97 -27.88
C LEU A 17 1.28 0.87 -27.44
N SER A 18 2.07 1.93 -27.63
CA SER A 18 3.45 1.99 -27.13
C SER A 18 3.52 1.93 -25.61
N LEU A 19 2.65 2.69 -24.92
CA LEU A 19 2.58 2.68 -23.46
C LEU A 19 2.10 1.31 -22.94
N ILE A 20 1.08 0.71 -23.56
CA ILE A 20 0.61 -0.64 -23.23
C ILE A 20 1.69 -1.69 -23.46
N ASN A 21 2.47 -1.60 -24.54
CA ASN A 21 3.52 -2.57 -24.83
C ASN A 21 4.72 -2.45 -23.87
N SER A 22 5.13 -1.22 -23.53
CA SER A 22 6.12 -0.98 -22.47
C SER A 22 5.63 -1.51 -21.12
N VAL A 23 4.40 -1.17 -20.75
CA VAL A 23 3.75 -1.63 -19.52
C VAL A 23 3.61 -3.16 -19.49
N ASN A 24 3.31 -3.81 -20.62
CA ASN A 24 3.21 -5.27 -20.70
C ASN A 24 4.54 -6.00 -20.42
N SER A 25 5.68 -5.44 -20.85
CA SER A 25 6.99 -6.03 -20.55
C SER A 25 7.35 -5.91 -19.06
N ASP A 26 7.02 -4.78 -18.43
CA ASP A 26 7.22 -4.56 -17.00
C ASP A 26 6.24 -5.38 -16.14
N ILE A 27 5.01 -5.60 -16.63
CA ILE A 27 4.00 -6.45 -16.00
C ILE A 27 4.48 -7.89 -15.83
N ILE A 28 5.17 -8.46 -16.82
CA ILE A 28 5.69 -9.83 -16.74
C ILE A 28 6.73 -9.93 -15.60
N SER A 29 7.60 -8.92 -15.45
CA SER A 29 8.57 -8.83 -14.35
C SER A 29 7.90 -8.68 -12.97
N LEU A 30 6.82 -7.88 -12.89
CA LEU A 30 6.06 -7.68 -11.65
C LEU A 30 5.24 -8.92 -11.24
N GLU A 31 4.65 -9.65 -12.20
CA GLU A 31 3.91 -10.89 -11.94
C GLU A 31 4.85 -12.02 -11.51
N GLN A 32 6.05 -12.09 -12.09
CA GLN A 32 7.11 -12.97 -11.60
C GLN A 32 7.47 -12.63 -10.15
N LYS A 33 7.74 -11.36 -9.82
CA LYS A 33 7.99 -10.94 -8.42
C LYS A 33 6.85 -11.31 -7.48
N LYS A 34 5.58 -11.15 -7.88
CA LYS A 34 4.43 -11.55 -7.05
C LYS A 34 4.34 -13.04 -6.77
N SER A 35 4.69 -13.88 -7.75
CA SER A 35 4.69 -15.33 -7.57
C SER A 35 5.73 -15.77 -6.53
N PHE A 36 6.87 -15.07 -6.41
CA PHE A 36 7.86 -15.30 -5.36
C PHE A 36 7.35 -14.96 -3.94
N TYR A 37 6.41 -14.02 -3.82
CA TYR A 37 5.89 -13.57 -2.53
C TYR A 37 4.57 -14.25 -2.12
N ARG A 38 4.01 -15.15 -2.93
CA ARG A 38 2.88 -15.98 -2.51
C ARG A 38 3.38 -17.19 -1.76
N PHE A 39 2.91 -17.35 -0.52
CA PHE A 39 3.21 -18.51 0.29
C PHE A 39 2.85 -19.80 -0.47
N PRO A 40 3.75 -20.79 -0.57
CA PRO A 40 3.44 -22.04 -1.22
C PRO A 40 2.33 -22.76 -0.42
N LYS A 41 1.24 -23.15 -1.09
CA LYS A 41 0.08 -23.85 -0.48
C LYS A 41 0.43 -25.22 0.13
N LYS A 42 1.66 -25.71 -0.09
CA LYS A 42 2.20 -26.95 0.48
C LYS A 42 3.60 -26.66 0.98
N ASN A 43 3.90 -27.08 2.21
CA ASN A 43 5.26 -27.03 2.75
C ASN A 43 6.20 -27.73 1.75
N PRO A 44 7.23 -27.06 1.21
CA PRO A 44 8.26 -27.77 0.47
C PRO A 44 8.90 -28.80 1.41
N LYS A 45 9.00 -30.06 0.99
CA LYS A 45 9.73 -31.09 1.74
C LYS A 45 11.22 -30.70 1.71
N PRO A 46 11.84 -30.35 2.85
CA PRO A 46 13.25 -30.01 2.86
C PRO A 46 14.09 -31.28 2.59
N PRO A 47 15.23 -31.16 1.89
CA PRO A 47 16.21 -32.24 1.82
C PRO A 47 17.01 -32.26 3.13
N GLY A 48 16.82 -33.31 3.94
CA GLY A 48 17.66 -33.63 5.10
C GLY A 48 17.21 -33.02 6.45
N ASP A 49 17.02 -33.93 7.41
CA ASP A 49 16.97 -33.84 8.87
C ASP A 49 16.08 -32.79 9.57
N THR A 50 14.94 -33.29 10.06
CA THR A 50 13.86 -32.66 10.83
C THR A 50 13.13 -31.52 10.10
N PRO A 51 11.88 -31.74 9.64
CA PRO A 51 11.12 -30.67 9.01
C PRO A 51 10.94 -29.51 10.00
N LEU A 52 11.29 -28.29 9.56
CA LEU A 52 10.96 -27.07 10.29
C LEU A 52 9.46 -27.09 10.62
N SER A 53 9.12 -26.67 11.83
CA SER A 53 7.72 -26.38 12.14
C SER A 53 7.19 -25.34 11.14
N HIS A 54 5.88 -25.36 10.88
CA HIS A 54 5.25 -24.37 9.99
C HIS A 54 5.63 -22.94 10.40
N ASP A 55 5.60 -22.64 11.69
CA ASP A 55 6.01 -21.35 12.26
C ASP A 55 7.50 -21.02 12.01
N GLY A 56 8.39 -22.01 12.13
CA GLY A 56 9.81 -21.85 11.80
C GLY A 56 10.04 -21.51 10.33
N PHE A 57 9.30 -22.16 9.42
CA PHE A 57 9.33 -21.85 7.99
C PHE A 57 8.77 -20.44 7.69
N VAL A 58 7.62 -20.09 8.27
CA VAL A 58 7.03 -18.74 8.14
C VAL A 58 8.01 -17.67 8.60
N ARG A 59 8.64 -17.84 9.76
CA ARG A 59 9.59 -16.87 10.28
C ARG A 59 10.82 -16.70 9.38
N LEU A 60 11.33 -17.80 8.81
CA LEU A 60 12.44 -17.73 7.84
C LEU A 60 12.03 -16.97 6.58
N PHE A 61 10.86 -17.28 6.02
CA PHE A 61 10.30 -16.60 4.85
C PHE A 61 10.09 -15.09 5.10
N LEU A 62 9.64 -14.73 6.30
CA LEU A 62 9.36 -13.35 6.66
C LEU A 62 10.61 -12.55 7.08
N SER A 63 11.73 -13.22 7.35
CA SER A 63 12.96 -12.58 7.85
C SER A 63 13.46 -11.39 7.02
N PRO A 64 13.34 -11.35 5.67
CA PRO A 64 13.77 -10.17 4.90
C PRO A 64 12.91 -8.93 5.15
N PHE A 65 11.71 -9.09 5.72
CA PHE A 65 10.79 -8.01 6.04
C PHE A 65 10.92 -7.51 7.48
N PHE A 66 11.72 -8.17 8.31
CA PHE A 66 11.87 -7.78 9.71
C PHE A 66 12.62 -6.46 9.85
N ILE A 67 12.17 -5.65 10.81
CA ILE A 67 12.93 -4.49 11.24
C ILE A 67 14.23 -4.96 11.92
N SER A 68 15.32 -4.21 11.75
CA SER A 68 16.58 -4.51 12.44
C SER A 68 16.36 -4.52 13.97
N PRO A 69 16.90 -5.50 14.71
CA PRO A 69 16.76 -5.56 16.17
C PRO A 69 17.44 -4.38 16.88
N HIS A 70 18.37 -3.70 16.22
CA HIS A 70 19.04 -2.50 16.74
C HIS A 70 18.32 -1.20 16.34
N HIS A 71 17.25 -1.28 15.55
CA HIS A 71 16.46 -0.11 15.19
C HIS A 71 15.74 0.44 16.44
N PRO A 72 15.72 1.77 16.70
CA PRO A 72 15.09 2.35 17.88
C PRO A 72 13.64 1.89 18.09
N THR A 73 12.85 1.86 17.01
CA THR A 73 11.47 1.35 17.01
C THR A 73 11.36 -0.13 17.43
N ALA A 74 12.32 -0.97 17.07
CA ALA A 74 12.33 -2.39 17.48
C ALA A 74 12.65 -2.52 18.97
N VAL A 75 13.64 -1.76 19.45
CA VAL A 75 13.99 -1.68 20.88
C VAL A 75 12.82 -1.19 21.72
N PHE A 76 12.10 -0.18 21.22
CA PHE A 76 10.89 0.33 21.86
C PHE A 76 9.78 -0.72 21.91
N LEU A 77 9.43 -1.37 20.79
CA LEU A 77 8.37 -2.39 20.80
C LEU A 77 8.69 -3.57 21.72
N LYS A 78 9.99 -3.90 21.88
CA LYS A 78 10.44 -4.93 22.80
C LYS A 78 10.01 -4.67 24.25
N SER A 79 9.96 -3.42 24.70
CA SER A 79 9.52 -3.09 26.07
C SER A 79 8.01 -3.28 26.27
N PHE A 80 7.24 -3.47 25.20
CA PHE A 80 5.79 -3.67 25.22
C PHE A 80 5.36 -5.08 24.83
N GLU A 81 6.28 -6.01 24.57
CA GLU A 81 5.94 -7.36 24.11
C GLU A 81 4.97 -8.06 25.05
N LYS A 82 5.21 -8.00 26.35
CA LYS A 82 4.33 -8.59 27.36
C LYS A 82 2.91 -8.02 27.27
N GLN A 83 2.80 -6.71 27.17
CA GLN A 83 1.54 -5.97 27.09
C GLN A 83 0.77 -6.32 25.81
N PHE A 84 1.48 -6.43 24.69
CA PHE A 84 0.88 -6.91 23.45
C PHE A 84 0.37 -8.36 23.65
N MET A 85 1.15 -9.25 24.25
CA MET A 85 0.71 -10.64 24.45
C MET A 85 -0.48 -10.80 25.42
N GLU A 86 -0.65 -9.89 26.39
CA GLU A 86 -1.73 -9.91 27.38
C GLU A 86 -3.06 -9.33 26.86
N GLY A 87 -3.03 -8.53 25.79
CA GLY A 87 -4.22 -7.85 25.28
C GLY A 87 -4.05 -7.23 23.90
N ILE A 88 -3.52 -8.00 22.94
CA ILE A 88 -3.38 -7.62 21.52
C ILE A 88 -4.71 -6.99 21.08
N CYS A 89 -4.66 -5.67 20.89
CA CYS A 89 -5.74 -4.85 20.34
C CYS A 89 -6.98 -4.59 21.21
N GLN A 90 -6.81 -4.38 22.51
CA GLN A 90 -7.79 -3.57 23.23
C GLN A 90 -7.40 -2.08 23.12
N PRO A 91 -8.19 -1.25 22.41
CA PRO A 91 -7.97 0.20 22.31
C PRO A 91 -7.66 0.86 23.67
N ASP A 92 -8.42 0.51 24.71
CA ASP A 92 -8.25 1.08 26.04
C ASP A 92 -6.91 0.72 26.68
N LEU A 93 -6.43 -0.52 26.43
CA LEU A 93 -5.15 -0.99 26.93
C LEU A 93 -3.98 -0.31 26.20
N LEU A 94 -4.08 -0.14 24.88
CA LEU A 94 -3.10 0.60 24.09
C LEU A 94 -3.00 2.06 24.59
N THR A 95 -4.14 2.69 24.85
CA THR A 95 -4.20 4.06 25.39
C THR A 95 -3.56 4.14 26.79
N THR A 96 -3.82 3.16 27.65
CA THR A 96 -3.20 3.04 28.99
C THR A 96 -1.67 2.97 28.92
N TYR A 97 -1.14 2.35 27.87
CA TYR A 97 0.29 2.26 27.61
C TYR A 97 0.86 3.44 26.80
N GLY A 98 0.10 4.52 26.64
CA GLY A 98 0.57 5.75 26.01
C GLY A 98 0.50 5.78 24.49
N PHE A 99 -0.11 4.78 23.85
CA PHE A 99 -0.36 4.82 22.41
C PHE A 99 -1.54 5.73 22.09
N GLU A 100 -1.39 6.54 21.05
CA GLU A 100 -2.47 7.34 20.47
C GLU A 100 -3.14 6.53 19.36
N ILE A 101 -4.45 6.37 19.43
CA ILE A 101 -5.24 5.68 18.41
C ILE A 101 -5.54 6.64 17.27
N LEU A 102 -4.99 6.34 16.09
CA LEU A 102 -5.25 7.09 14.86
C LEU A 102 -6.48 6.57 14.14
N LYS A 103 -6.67 5.25 14.16
CA LYS A 103 -7.81 4.59 13.54
C LYS A 103 -8.06 3.26 14.21
N ASP A 104 -9.32 3.03 14.60
CA ASP A 104 -9.76 1.73 15.08
C ASP A 104 -10.68 1.06 14.05
N HIS A 105 -10.47 -0.23 13.82
CA HIS A 105 -11.21 -1.03 12.86
C HIS A 105 -11.23 -2.48 13.33
N TYR A 106 -12.32 -3.20 13.07
CA TYR A 106 -12.55 -4.58 13.54
C TYR A 106 -11.49 -5.62 13.14
N LEU A 107 -10.55 -5.26 12.26
CA LEU A 107 -9.44 -6.12 11.80
C LEU A 107 -8.09 -5.68 12.35
N ARG A 108 -7.93 -4.39 12.66
CA ARG A 108 -6.65 -3.80 13.02
C ARG A 108 -6.86 -2.43 13.64
N THR A 109 -6.05 -2.12 14.63
CA THR A 109 -5.93 -0.78 15.19
C THR A 109 -4.63 -0.16 14.67
N VAL A 110 -4.71 1.09 14.21
CA VAL A 110 -3.56 1.90 13.79
C VAL A 110 -3.26 2.89 14.90
N VAL A 111 -2.04 2.83 15.43
CA VAL A 111 -1.60 3.64 16.56
C VAL A 111 -0.26 4.29 16.29
N LYS A 112 0.07 5.33 17.05
CA LYS A 112 1.42 5.90 17.16
C LYS A 112 1.78 6.09 18.63
N HIS A 113 3.04 6.37 18.93
CA HIS A 113 3.47 6.61 20.30
C HIS A 113 4.42 7.82 20.38
N PRO A 114 4.20 8.80 21.28
CA PRO A 114 5.01 10.02 21.35
C PRO A 114 6.51 9.78 21.56
N ALA A 115 6.88 8.70 22.26
CA ALA A 115 8.28 8.35 22.50
C ALA A 115 9.04 7.85 21.25
N ILE A 116 8.33 7.45 20.18
CA ILE A 116 8.94 7.06 18.89
C ILE A 116 8.21 7.83 17.78
N PRO A 117 8.51 9.14 17.63
CA PRO A 117 7.90 9.96 16.59
C PRO A 117 8.35 9.48 15.20
N GLY A 118 7.52 9.76 14.19
CA GLY A 118 7.82 9.40 12.80
C GLY A 118 7.47 7.96 12.43
N TYR A 119 6.80 7.21 13.31
CA TYR A 119 6.34 5.85 13.04
C TYR A 119 4.89 5.62 13.47
N ILE A 120 4.21 4.78 12.71
CA ILE A 120 2.90 4.22 13.04
C ILE A 120 2.98 2.70 13.12
N PHE A 121 2.10 2.11 13.92
CA PHE A 121 2.00 0.68 14.14
C PHE A 121 0.60 0.21 13.76
N LYS A 122 0.51 -0.84 12.93
CA LYS A 122 -0.77 -1.54 12.68
C LYS A 122 -0.74 -2.85 13.41
N ILE A 123 -1.63 -2.99 14.37
CA ILE A 123 -1.74 -4.16 15.24
C ILE A 123 -3.02 -4.89 14.84
N ALA A 124 -2.90 -6.17 14.48
CA ALA A 124 -4.05 -6.95 14.02
C ALA A 124 -4.88 -7.44 15.21
N CYS A 125 -6.18 -7.17 15.21
CA CYS A 125 -7.08 -7.53 16.32
C CYS A 125 -7.50 -9.00 16.18
N GLN A 126 -7.46 -9.76 17.27
CA GLN A 126 -7.90 -11.15 17.27
C GLN A 126 -9.40 -11.31 17.01
N GLY A 127 -9.76 -12.42 16.37
CA GLY A 127 -11.11 -12.99 16.42
C GLY A 127 -11.73 -13.36 15.06
N HIS A 128 -11.32 -12.72 13.96
CA HIS A 128 -12.13 -12.78 12.72
C HIS A 128 -11.38 -13.12 11.42
N ILE A 129 -10.05 -13.20 11.41
CA ILE A 129 -9.29 -13.56 10.21
C ILE A 129 -8.27 -14.67 10.53
N PRO A 130 -8.13 -15.69 9.65
CA PRO A 130 -7.06 -16.67 9.74
C PRO A 130 -5.68 -16.01 9.77
N HIS A 131 -4.79 -16.50 10.64
CA HIS A 131 -3.42 -16.01 10.83
C HIS A 131 -2.60 -15.94 9.54
N GLU A 132 -2.74 -16.92 8.65
CA GLU A 132 -2.12 -16.92 7.32
C GLU A 132 -2.45 -15.67 6.51
N THR A 133 -3.64 -15.09 6.72
CA THR A 133 -4.05 -13.86 6.04
C THR A 133 -3.30 -12.65 6.60
N HIS A 134 -2.94 -12.63 7.88
CA HIS A 134 -2.32 -11.46 8.52
C HIS A 134 -0.93 -11.19 7.96
N TYR A 135 -0.03 -12.17 7.99
CA TYR A 135 1.33 -11.95 7.49
C TYR A 135 1.36 -11.84 5.95
N ASN A 136 0.45 -12.49 5.23
CA ASN A 136 0.30 -12.30 3.79
C ASN A 136 -0.13 -10.85 3.45
N GLU A 137 -1.06 -10.27 4.21
CA GLU A 137 -1.45 -8.88 4.01
C GLU A 137 -0.33 -7.89 4.34
N TRP A 138 0.44 -8.16 5.40
CA TRP A 138 1.58 -7.33 5.77
C TRP A 138 2.72 -7.39 4.75
N THR A 139 3.08 -8.58 4.30
CA THR A 139 4.09 -8.74 3.24
C THR A 139 3.66 -8.09 1.93
N MET A 140 2.38 -8.20 1.54
CA MET A 140 1.87 -7.48 0.37
C MET A 140 2.01 -5.96 0.51
N ARG A 141 1.75 -5.41 1.69
CA ARG A 141 1.93 -3.97 1.94
C ARG A 141 3.40 -3.56 1.89
N ILE A 142 4.32 -4.35 2.45
CA ILE A 142 5.75 -4.03 2.43
C ILE A 142 6.30 -4.11 1.00
N THR A 143 6.05 -5.21 0.30
CA THR A 143 6.46 -5.39 -1.10
C THR A 143 5.84 -4.35 -2.02
N GLY A 144 4.57 -3.99 -1.81
CA GLY A 144 3.92 -2.93 -2.54
C GLY A 144 4.58 -1.58 -2.32
N SER A 145 4.97 -1.29 -1.07
CA SER A 145 5.72 -0.09 -0.73
C SER A 145 7.05 0.00 -1.48
N GLN A 146 7.84 -1.07 -1.43
CA GLN A 146 9.13 -1.17 -2.12
C GLN A 146 8.98 -1.03 -3.65
N THR A 147 7.93 -1.63 -4.21
CA THR A 147 7.64 -1.57 -5.65
C THR A 147 7.25 -0.16 -6.08
N ILE A 148 6.40 0.51 -5.31
CA ILE A 148 6.02 1.91 -5.54
C ILE A 148 7.25 2.80 -5.42
N GLU A 149 8.07 2.65 -4.37
CA GLU A 149 9.29 3.43 -4.16
C GLU A 149 10.25 3.29 -5.35
N ALA A 150 10.49 2.07 -5.82
CA ALA A 150 11.34 1.81 -6.97
C ALA A 150 10.81 2.49 -8.24
N SER A 151 9.49 2.52 -8.43
CA SER A 151 8.86 3.13 -9.61
C SER A 151 8.87 4.66 -9.54
N ILE A 152 8.69 5.24 -8.35
CA ILE A 152 8.86 6.67 -8.12
C ILE A 152 10.27 7.10 -8.56
N LYS A 153 11.30 6.34 -8.15
CA LYS A 153 12.70 6.61 -8.53
C LYS A 153 12.94 6.40 -10.02
N ALA A 154 12.43 5.31 -10.59
CA ALA A 154 12.60 5.00 -12.01
C ALA A 154 11.96 6.05 -12.94
N PHE A 155 10.89 6.72 -12.49
CA PHE A 155 10.24 7.79 -13.24
C PHE A 155 10.68 9.20 -12.85
N SER A 156 11.61 9.32 -11.89
CA SER A 156 12.08 10.60 -11.36
C SER A 156 10.93 11.46 -10.81
N PHE A 157 10.04 10.86 -10.03
CA PHE A 157 8.86 11.51 -9.42
C PHE A 157 9.01 11.76 -7.92
N GLU A 158 10.22 11.72 -7.37
CA GLU A 158 10.50 11.92 -5.95
C GLU A 158 10.13 13.33 -5.45
N ASP A 159 10.01 14.30 -6.35
CA ASP A 159 9.55 15.66 -6.07
C ASP A 159 8.06 15.70 -5.69
N ILE A 160 7.27 14.76 -6.22
CA ILE A 160 5.81 14.73 -6.07
C ILE A 160 5.35 13.59 -5.17
N PHE A 161 5.92 12.40 -5.33
CA PHE A 161 5.46 11.21 -4.64
C PHE A 161 6.37 10.79 -3.50
N SER A 162 5.75 10.16 -2.53
CA SER A 162 6.43 9.48 -1.43
C SER A 162 5.65 8.22 -1.05
N VAL A 163 6.31 7.32 -0.34
CA VAL A 163 5.70 6.09 0.15
C VAL A 163 6.42 5.69 1.44
N PRO A 164 5.71 5.28 2.52
CA PRO A 164 6.37 4.98 3.78
C PRO A 164 7.12 3.66 3.68
N LYS A 165 8.35 3.60 4.17
CA LYS A 165 9.00 2.31 4.42
C LYS A 165 8.21 1.54 5.47
N LYS A 166 8.22 0.21 5.32
CA LYS A 166 7.41 -0.69 6.14
C LYS A 166 8.24 -1.90 6.54
N TRP A 167 8.02 -2.37 7.75
CA TRP A 167 8.70 -3.54 8.32
C TRP A 167 7.74 -4.37 9.16
N LEU A 168 8.14 -5.60 9.43
CA LEU A 168 7.49 -6.47 10.40
C LEU A 168 8.28 -6.49 11.71
N TYR A 169 7.56 -6.44 12.82
CA TYR A 169 8.09 -6.76 14.14
C TYR A 169 7.44 -8.06 14.63
N PRO A 170 8.21 -9.15 14.80
CA PRO A 170 7.68 -10.40 15.33
C PRO A 170 7.44 -10.26 16.84
N LEU A 171 6.25 -10.61 17.29
CA LEU A 171 5.93 -10.75 18.71
C LEU A 171 6.34 -12.15 19.21
N PRO A 172 6.73 -12.30 20.49
CA PRO A 172 6.99 -13.61 21.06
C PRO A 172 5.74 -14.48 21.00
N LYS A 173 5.94 -15.80 20.88
CA LYS A 173 4.84 -16.76 20.93
C LYS A 173 4.23 -16.78 22.33
N SER A 174 2.90 -16.60 22.44
CA SER A 174 2.20 -16.78 23.72
C SER A 174 1.73 -18.22 23.86
N ASN A 175 1.66 -18.73 25.09
CA ASN A 175 1.04 -20.03 25.36
C ASN A 175 -0.44 -20.07 24.99
N SER A 176 -1.12 -18.92 24.94
CA SER A 176 -2.51 -18.81 24.48
C SER A 176 -2.66 -18.79 22.96
N LEU A 177 -1.56 -18.57 22.22
CA LEU A 177 -1.55 -18.40 20.77
C LEU A 177 -0.53 -19.34 20.16
N ASN A 178 -1.01 -20.39 19.49
CA ASN A 178 -0.13 -21.39 18.88
C ASN A 178 0.74 -20.87 17.71
N GLU A 179 0.67 -19.57 17.38
CA GLU A 179 1.25 -18.93 16.21
C GLU A 179 1.94 -17.60 16.56
N THR A 180 3.00 -17.24 15.83
CA THR A 180 3.75 -15.98 15.99
C THR A 180 2.99 -14.80 15.39
N TRP A 181 2.69 -13.76 16.17
CA TRP A 181 2.02 -12.55 15.68
C TRP A 181 3.02 -11.51 15.19
N TYR A 182 2.57 -10.60 14.32
CA TYR A 182 3.42 -9.56 13.75
C TYR A 182 2.73 -8.19 13.82
N ILE A 183 3.50 -7.19 14.25
CA ILE A 183 3.12 -5.77 14.14
C ILE A 183 3.70 -5.25 12.83
N LEU A 184 2.87 -4.60 12.01
CA LEU A 184 3.35 -3.87 10.84
C LEU A 184 3.77 -2.47 11.29
N ILE A 185 5.06 -2.17 11.14
CA ILE A 185 5.62 -0.83 11.33
C ILE A 185 5.59 -0.10 9.99
N ALA A 186 5.21 1.17 9.98
CA ALA A 186 5.40 2.05 8.84
C ALA A 186 5.96 3.40 9.30
N GLU A 187 6.74 4.06 8.43
CA GLU A 187 7.04 5.48 8.61
C GLU A 187 5.73 6.29 8.63
N ASP A 188 5.64 7.27 9.53
CA ASP A 188 4.56 8.25 9.52
C ASP A 188 4.83 9.26 8.40
N MET A 189 3.88 9.38 7.48
CA MET A 189 3.99 10.28 6.33
C MET A 189 3.43 11.67 6.62
N TYR A 190 2.92 11.91 7.84
CA TYR A 190 2.27 13.16 8.24
C TYR A 190 1.18 13.56 7.21
N PRO A 191 0.18 12.70 6.99
CA PRO A 191 -0.90 12.99 6.05
C PRO A 191 -1.72 14.19 6.53
N LEU A 192 -2.11 15.06 5.60
CA LEU A 192 -3.09 16.10 5.88
C LEU A 192 -4.42 15.48 6.31
N PHE A 193 -5.12 16.14 7.22
CA PHE A 193 -6.49 15.75 7.60
C PHE A 193 -7.44 15.82 6.40
N ASP A 194 -8.53 15.06 6.46
CA ASP A 194 -9.41 14.82 5.31
C ASP A 194 -9.89 16.11 4.61
N LYS A 195 -10.24 17.16 5.37
CA LYS A 195 -10.72 18.44 4.80
C LYS A 195 -9.63 19.16 4.03
N GLU A 196 -8.44 19.25 4.61
CA GLU A 196 -7.26 19.88 4.03
C GLU A 196 -6.76 19.09 2.82
N ASN A 197 -6.73 17.76 2.92
CA ASN A 197 -6.39 16.87 1.82
C ASN A 197 -7.34 17.06 0.62
N VAL A 198 -8.66 17.06 0.85
CA VAL A 198 -9.64 17.33 -0.22
C VAL A 198 -9.46 18.72 -0.81
N LYS A 199 -9.12 19.73 0.01
CA LYS A 199 -8.81 21.08 -0.50
C LYS A 199 -7.61 21.06 -1.46
N GLN A 200 -6.56 20.32 -1.13
CA GLN A 200 -5.38 20.16 -2.01
C GLN A 200 -5.73 19.41 -3.30
N TRP A 201 -6.51 18.33 -3.22
CA TRP A 201 -6.99 17.61 -4.41
C TRP A 201 -7.81 18.49 -5.37
N LYS A 202 -8.53 19.51 -4.87
CA LYS A 202 -9.23 20.49 -5.72
C LYS A 202 -8.28 21.47 -6.43
N GLN A 203 -7.06 21.62 -5.96
CA GLN A 203 -6.01 22.46 -6.58
C GLN A 203 -5.10 21.65 -7.51
N MET A 204 -5.45 20.38 -7.78
CA MET A 204 -4.68 19.50 -8.64
C MET A 204 -4.44 20.12 -10.02
N ASP A 205 -3.24 19.92 -10.55
CA ASP A 205 -2.86 20.32 -11.90
C ASP A 205 -2.75 19.10 -12.84
N ALA A 206 -2.80 19.37 -14.14
CA ALA A 206 -2.75 18.33 -15.17
C ALA A 206 -1.43 17.54 -15.17
N SER A 207 -0.29 18.18 -14.89
CA SER A 207 1.02 17.53 -14.87
C SER A 207 1.11 16.51 -13.74
N THR A 208 0.64 16.88 -12.55
CA THR A 208 0.57 15.97 -11.40
C THR A 208 -0.41 14.82 -11.68
N LEU A 209 -1.56 15.08 -12.33
CA LEU A 209 -2.48 14.01 -12.73
C LEU A 209 -1.90 13.04 -13.75
N ASP A 210 -1.12 13.50 -14.72
CA ASP A 210 -0.43 12.62 -15.67
C ASP A 210 0.51 11.66 -14.96
N LYS A 211 1.24 12.17 -13.97
CA LYS A 211 2.16 11.36 -13.15
C LYS A 211 1.39 10.36 -12.29
N ILE A 212 0.26 10.75 -11.70
CA ILE A 212 -0.64 9.83 -10.97
C ILE A 212 -1.15 8.74 -11.91
N PHE A 213 -1.68 9.11 -13.08
CA PHE A 213 -2.21 8.19 -14.07
C PHE A 213 -1.14 7.18 -14.49
N LYS A 214 0.08 7.66 -14.81
CA LYS A 214 1.21 6.79 -15.15
C LYS A 214 1.53 5.79 -14.05
N MET A 215 1.59 6.22 -12.78
CA MET A 215 1.81 5.34 -11.64
C MET A 215 0.70 4.29 -11.49
N VAL A 216 -0.56 4.72 -11.56
CA VAL A 216 -1.73 3.85 -11.42
C VAL A 216 -1.77 2.77 -12.50
N CYS A 217 -1.53 3.15 -13.76
CA CYS A 217 -1.52 2.22 -14.89
C CYS A 217 -0.32 1.27 -14.84
N HIS A 218 0.89 1.80 -14.60
CA HIS A 218 2.12 1.00 -14.57
C HIS A 218 2.08 -0.06 -13.46
N LEU A 219 1.67 0.32 -12.26
CA LEU A 219 1.66 -0.56 -11.09
C LEU A 219 0.33 -1.29 -10.86
N LYS A 220 -0.67 -1.07 -11.72
CA LYS A 220 -2.04 -1.57 -11.55
C LYS A 220 -2.58 -1.23 -10.15
N LEU A 221 -2.38 0.01 -9.69
CA LEU A 221 -2.82 0.50 -8.37
C LEU A 221 -4.31 0.86 -8.41
N TRP A 222 -5.16 -0.08 -8.81
CA TRP A 222 -6.58 0.18 -8.98
C TRP A 222 -7.28 0.49 -7.67
N ASP A 223 -6.67 0.22 -6.51
CA ASP A 223 -7.16 0.62 -5.19
C ASP A 223 -6.88 2.11 -4.84
N THR A 224 -6.23 2.88 -5.72
CA THR A 224 -5.88 4.29 -5.47
C THR A 224 -7.12 5.18 -5.37
N HIS A 225 -7.28 5.87 -4.24
CA HIS A 225 -8.27 6.92 -4.02
C HIS A 225 -7.67 8.03 -3.17
N PHE A 226 -8.34 9.18 -3.07
CA PHE A 226 -7.79 10.38 -2.41
C PHE A 226 -7.47 10.21 -0.91
N GLN A 227 -7.97 9.15 -0.25
CA GLN A 227 -7.64 8.82 1.14
C GLN A 227 -6.50 7.78 1.27
N ASN A 228 -6.09 7.15 0.16
CA ASN A 228 -4.95 6.23 0.09
C ASN A 228 -3.73 6.85 -0.64
N LEU A 229 -3.97 7.88 -1.44
CA LEU A 229 -2.96 8.78 -2.01
C LEU A 229 -3.22 10.17 -1.44
N VAL A 230 -2.49 10.52 -0.39
CA VAL A 230 -2.83 11.64 0.50
C VAL A 230 -1.74 12.70 0.43
N PHE A 231 -2.11 13.97 0.40
CA PHE A 231 -1.14 15.05 0.55
C PHE A 231 -0.54 15.02 1.96
N THR A 232 0.77 15.19 2.05
CA THR A 232 1.52 15.28 3.30
C THR A 232 1.74 16.73 3.70
N GLU A 233 2.14 16.97 4.94
CA GLU A 233 2.56 18.30 5.41
C GLU A 233 3.72 18.89 4.58
N THR A 234 4.50 18.04 3.89
CA THR A 234 5.58 18.47 2.99
C THR A 234 5.11 18.88 1.59
N GLY A 235 3.82 18.74 1.29
CA GLY A 235 3.22 19.01 -0.03
C GLY A 235 3.29 17.84 -1.02
N LYS A 236 4.01 16.75 -0.71
CA LYS A 236 4.04 15.53 -1.53
C LYS A 236 2.78 14.68 -1.37
N LEU A 237 2.46 13.89 -2.39
CA LEU A 237 1.45 12.83 -2.34
C LEU A 237 2.06 11.52 -1.85
N ALA A 238 1.56 10.99 -0.73
CA ALA A 238 2.00 9.74 -0.14
C ALA A 238 1.06 8.58 -0.45
N PHE A 239 1.62 7.47 -0.96
CA PHE A 239 0.91 6.19 -1.08
C PHE A 239 0.85 5.46 0.28
N VAL A 240 -0.17 5.73 1.09
CA VAL A 240 -0.25 5.23 2.48
C VAL A 240 -0.75 3.77 2.57
N ASP A 241 -1.70 3.39 1.71
CA ASP A 241 -2.09 2.00 1.51
C ASP A 241 -1.43 1.44 0.25
N THR A 242 -0.73 0.32 0.41
CA THR A 242 0.10 -0.30 -0.62
C THR A 242 -0.25 -1.79 -0.78
N LYS A 243 -1.41 -2.23 -0.31
CA LYS A 243 -1.79 -3.66 -0.31
C LYS A 243 -2.11 -4.19 -1.71
N HIS A 244 -2.84 -3.45 -2.54
CA HIS A 244 -3.43 -4.01 -3.77
C HIS A 244 -2.66 -3.68 -5.07
N TRP A 245 -1.36 -3.40 -4.98
CA TRP A 245 -0.49 -3.27 -6.14
C TRP A 245 -0.53 -4.50 -7.04
N GLY A 246 -0.40 -4.32 -8.36
CA GLY A 246 -0.36 -5.38 -9.36
C GLY A 246 -1.60 -6.29 -9.42
N THR A 247 -2.69 -5.96 -8.72
CA THR A 247 -3.90 -6.80 -8.76
C THR A 247 -4.66 -6.47 -10.03
N TYR A 248 -5.11 -7.49 -10.76
CA TYR A 248 -5.99 -7.26 -11.90
C TYR A 248 -7.44 -7.33 -11.40
N LYS A 249 -8.10 -6.18 -11.29
CA LYS A 249 -9.57 -6.16 -11.35
C LYS A 249 -9.92 -5.84 -12.81
N PRO A 250 -10.75 -6.64 -13.47
CA PRO A 250 -11.18 -6.34 -14.83
C PRO A 250 -11.75 -4.92 -14.87
N LEU A 251 -11.04 -4.03 -15.59
CA LEU A 251 -11.21 -2.57 -15.62
C LEU A 251 -12.60 -2.09 -16.09
N PHE A 252 -13.50 -2.99 -16.49
CA PHE A 252 -14.73 -2.67 -17.20
C PHE A 252 -16.02 -3.15 -16.51
N ALA A 253 -15.94 -3.84 -15.36
CA ALA A 253 -17.15 -4.39 -14.74
C ALA A 253 -18.01 -3.34 -14.00
N SER A 254 -17.43 -2.21 -13.59
CA SER A 254 -18.19 -1.03 -13.18
C SER A 254 -17.32 0.23 -13.29
N ASN A 255 -17.80 1.29 -13.95
CA ASN A 255 -17.14 2.60 -13.94
C ASN A 255 -17.02 3.20 -12.53
N GLU A 256 -17.61 2.54 -11.53
CA GLU A 256 -17.61 2.87 -10.12
C GLU A 256 -16.20 3.15 -9.56
N TRP A 257 -15.17 2.44 -10.03
CA TRP A 257 -13.80 2.70 -9.59
C TRP A 257 -13.28 4.06 -10.09
N LEU A 258 -13.68 4.51 -11.27
CA LEU A 258 -13.29 5.80 -11.81
C LEU A 258 -14.00 6.92 -11.06
N TRP A 259 -15.32 6.74 -10.85
CA TRP A 259 -16.20 7.75 -10.27
C TRP A 259 -16.10 7.89 -8.75
N ASN A 260 -15.77 6.84 -7.99
CA ASN A 260 -15.81 6.88 -6.51
C ASN A 260 -14.45 7.10 -5.85
N ARG A 261 -13.41 7.51 -6.61
CA ARG A 261 -12.03 7.51 -6.11
C ARG A 261 -11.34 8.86 -6.22
N ILE A 262 -10.48 9.06 -7.20
CA ILE A 262 -9.78 10.33 -7.38
C ILE A 262 -10.76 11.38 -7.92
N TYR A 263 -11.63 10.98 -8.86
CA TYR A 263 -12.56 11.87 -9.55
C TYR A 263 -13.37 12.82 -8.65
N PRO A 264 -14.02 12.36 -7.55
CA PRO A 264 -14.82 13.25 -6.69
C PRO A 264 -14.02 14.33 -5.98
N ALA A 265 -12.71 14.13 -5.81
CA ALA A 265 -11.85 15.05 -5.09
C ALA A 265 -11.28 16.17 -6.00
N LEU A 266 -11.40 16.01 -7.32
CA LEU A 266 -10.91 16.97 -8.31
C LEU A 266 -11.90 18.13 -8.54
N ASN A 267 -11.40 19.26 -9.02
CA ASN A 267 -12.24 20.32 -9.57
C ASN A 267 -12.81 19.91 -10.95
N THR A 268 -13.81 20.65 -11.46
CA THR A 268 -14.51 20.30 -12.70
C THR A 268 -13.61 20.18 -13.92
N GLU A 269 -12.60 21.04 -14.05
CA GLU A 269 -11.66 21.00 -15.17
C GLU A 269 -10.81 19.74 -15.12
N MET A 270 -10.26 19.43 -13.94
CA MET A 270 -9.44 18.24 -13.72
C MET A 270 -10.24 16.95 -13.74
N GLN A 271 -11.53 16.99 -13.39
CA GLN A 271 -12.45 15.88 -13.62
C GLN A 271 -12.54 15.54 -15.11
N ALA A 272 -12.78 16.54 -15.97
CA ALA A 272 -12.81 16.33 -17.41
C ALA A 272 -11.44 15.86 -17.94
N TYR A 273 -10.35 16.46 -17.47
CA TYR A 273 -9.00 16.04 -17.84
C TYR A 273 -8.71 14.59 -17.47
N TRP A 274 -9.02 14.20 -16.23
CA TRP A 274 -8.85 12.83 -15.74
C TRP A 274 -9.58 11.82 -16.63
N LEU A 275 -10.85 12.08 -16.97
CA LEU A 275 -11.62 11.21 -17.86
C LEU A 275 -10.99 11.09 -19.27
N SER A 276 -10.43 12.18 -19.79
CA SER A 276 -9.76 12.19 -21.08
C SER A 276 -8.51 11.28 -21.10
N LEU A 277 -7.78 11.16 -19.99
CA LEU A 277 -6.65 10.22 -19.85
C LEU A 277 -7.09 8.76 -19.99
N TRP A 278 -8.33 8.46 -19.60
CA TRP A 278 -8.97 7.14 -19.78
C TRP A 278 -9.64 6.97 -21.15
N GLY A 279 -9.53 7.95 -22.05
CA GLY A 279 -10.19 7.93 -23.35
C GLY A 279 -11.71 8.13 -23.29
N ILE A 280 -12.24 8.55 -22.14
CA ILE A 280 -13.67 8.84 -21.96
C ILE A 280 -13.88 10.30 -22.34
N ASN A 281 -14.48 10.50 -23.51
CA ASN A 281 -14.91 11.81 -23.96
C ASN A 281 -16.43 11.89 -23.83
N PHE A 282 -16.94 12.83 -23.04
CA PHE A 282 -18.32 13.25 -23.16
C PHE A 282 -18.38 14.16 -24.38
N SER A 283 -18.78 13.61 -25.52
CA SER A 283 -19.28 14.44 -26.61
C SER A 283 -20.60 15.06 -26.16
N ASP A 284 -20.66 16.39 -26.18
CA ASP A 284 -21.93 17.14 -26.16
C ASP A 284 -22.92 16.61 -27.21
#